data_AF-A0A450X0I0-F1
#
_entry.id   AF-A0A450X0I0-F1
#
_cell.length_a   1.000
_cell.length_b   1.000
_cell.length_c   1.000
_cell.angle_alpha   90.00
_cell.angle_beta   90.00
_cell.angle_gamma   90.00
#
_symmetry.space_group_name_H-M   'P 1'
#
loop_
_entity.id
_entity.type
_entity.pdbx_description
1 polymer ?
#
loop_
_entity_poly.entity_id
_entity_poly.type
_entity_poly.pdbx_seq_one_letter_code
_entity_poly.pdbx_strand_id
1 'polypeptide(L)'
;MNAQQRQQIENAIEALAKKDPLFQTWLEKDAIGEYPLFIKNLENVQGDERDVIFILMTYGPSEPGGKVFQRFGPINSDVGRRRLNVLFTRSKKRMHIFSSMGSEDIVAGASAKRGGGVQDLRDFLAFCETGSLHKTKRDTGRPPDSDFEIAVMATLRDAGFECAPQVGVAGFFIDVAVIDPGNPGRYLMGIECDGATYHCAKSVRDRDRLRQAILERLGWRIRRIWSTDWFKNPRAELQPIIRELNSLKTFSNQ
;
A
#
# COMPACT_ATOMS: atom_id res chain seq x y z
N MET A 1 7.80 5.22 -25.86
CA MET A 1 6.49 4.86 -26.48
C MET A 1 5.33 5.79 -26.05
N ASN A 2 5.57 6.75 -25.16
CA ASN A 2 4.56 7.60 -24.52
C ASN A 2 4.84 9.12 -24.68
N ALA A 3 5.80 9.49 -25.55
CA ALA A 3 6.13 10.88 -25.84
C ALA A 3 4.94 11.65 -26.47
N GLN A 4 4.14 10.99 -27.29
CA GLN A 4 2.92 11.58 -27.85
C GLN A 4 1.91 11.95 -26.76
N GLN A 5 1.67 11.05 -25.79
CA GLN A 5 0.76 11.33 -24.67
C GLN A 5 1.27 12.51 -23.84
N ARG A 6 2.57 12.55 -23.53
CA ARG A 6 3.18 13.68 -22.83
C ARG A 6 2.92 15.00 -23.57
N GLN A 7 3.17 15.02 -24.88
CA GLN A 7 2.94 16.21 -25.71
C GLN A 7 1.48 16.64 -25.71
N GLN A 8 0.53 15.70 -25.75
CA GLN A 8 -0.90 16.03 -25.68
C GLN A 8 -1.27 16.68 -24.34
N ILE A 9 -0.67 16.23 -23.24
CA ILE A 9 -0.89 16.85 -21.91
C ILE A 9 -0.27 18.25 -21.88
N GLU A 10 0.97 18.42 -22.36
CA GLU A 10 1.64 19.72 -22.46
C GLU A 10 0.79 20.71 -23.27
N ASN A 11 0.33 20.30 -24.46
CA ASN A 11 -0.53 21.12 -25.31
C ASN A 11 -1.86 21.47 -24.64
N ALA A 12 -2.47 20.53 -23.89
CA ALA A 12 -3.71 20.77 -23.16
C ALA A 12 -3.53 21.79 -22.03
N ILE A 13 -2.42 21.74 -21.31
CA ILE A 13 -2.08 22.70 -20.27
C ILE A 13 -1.83 24.09 -20.87
N GLU A 14 -1.09 24.18 -21.97
CA GLU A 14 -0.87 25.44 -22.67
C GLU A 14 -2.19 26.04 -23.18
N ALA A 15 -3.07 25.21 -23.75
CA ALA A 15 -4.38 25.64 -24.22
C ALA A 15 -5.28 26.12 -23.07
N LEU A 16 -5.19 25.49 -21.90
CA LEU A 16 -5.90 25.91 -20.70
C LEU A 16 -5.36 27.23 -20.15
N ALA A 17 -4.03 27.38 -20.07
CA ALA A 17 -3.38 28.62 -19.63
C ALA A 17 -3.78 29.82 -20.49
N LYS A 18 -3.90 29.65 -21.81
CA LYS A 18 -4.38 30.72 -22.70
C LYS A 18 -5.82 31.16 -22.43
N LYS A 19 -6.65 30.29 -21.86
CA LYS A 19 -8.08 30.54 -21.60
C LYS A 19 -8.35 31.00 -20.17
N ASP A 20 -7.47 30.66 -19.24
CA ASP A 20 -7.62 30.93 -17.82
C ASP A 20 -6.38 31.71 -17.29
N PRO A 21 -6.49 33.05 -17.18
CA PRO A 21 -5.40 33.89 -16.67
C PRO A 21 -4.96 33.56 -15.24
N LEU A 22 -5.87 33.07 -14.40
CA LEU A 22 -5.54 32.68 -13.03
C LEU A 22 -4.68 31.42 -13.07
N PHE A 23 -5.06 30.42 -13.86
CA PHE A 23 -4.26 29.21 -14.07
C PHE A 23 -2.88 29.53 -14.65
N GLN A 24 -2.80 30.42 -15.64
CA GLN A 24 -1.51 30.87 -16.20
C GLN A 24 -0.61 31.49 -15.12
N THR A 25 -1.16 32.39 -14.28
CA THR A 25 -0.41 33.03 -13.19
C THR A 25 0.16 32.00 -12.22
N TRP A 26 -0.63 30.98 -11.86
CA TRP A 26 -0.17 29.89 -11.00
C TRP A 26 0.91 29.04 -11.67
N LEU A 27 0.79 28.76 -12.96
CA LEU A 27 1.78 27.99 -13.72
C LEU A 27 3.13 28.72 -13.80
N GLU A 28 3.12 30.03 -14.05
CA GLU A 28 4.33 30.86 -14.07
C GLU A 28 5.02 30.91 -12.69
N LYS A 29 4.23 31.03 -11.63
CA LYS A 29 4.74 30.99 -10.25
C LYS A 29 5.32 29.63 -9.89
N ASP A 30 4.69 28.55 -10.32
CA ASP A 30 5.15 27.18 -10.09
C ASP A 30 6.46 26.90 -10.83
N ALA A 31 6.63 27.41 -12.05
CA ALA A 31 7.82 27.20 -12.89
C ALA A 31 9.13 27.73 -12.26
N ILE A 32 9.05 28.76 -11.41
CA ILE A 32 10.20 29.31 -10.68
C ILE A 32 10.36 28.72 -9.26
N GLY A 33 9.45 27.84 -8.85
CA GLY A 33 9.48 27.20 -7.54
C GLY A 33 10.57 26.13 -7.43
N GLU A 34 10.81 25.65 -6.20
CA GLU A 34 11.79 24.58 -5.92
C GLU A 34 11.37 23.23 -6.54
N TYR A 35 10.06 23.00 -6.66
CA TYR A 35 9.49 21.73 -7.12
C TYR A 35 8.43 21.93 -8.22
N PRO A 36 8.82 22.43 -9.41
CA PRO A 36 7.87 22.76 -10.47
C PRO A 36 7.11 21.52 -10.96
N LEU A 37 5.98 21.75 -11.59
CA LEU A 37 5.20 20.76 -12.33
C LEU A 37 6.10 20.09 -13.36
N PHE A 38 6.02 18.77 -13.43
CA PHE A 38 6.70 18.00 -14.47
C PHE A 38 5.74 17.02 -15.12
N ILE A 39 6.01 16.74 -16.40
CA ILE A 39 5.29 15.73 -17.16
C ILE A 39 6.36 14.82 -17.76
N LYS A 40 6.47 13.62 -17.22
CA LYS A 40 7.53 12.67 -17.57
C LYS A 40 6.95 11.29 -17.81
N ASN A 41 7.60 10.56 -18.69
CA ASN A 41 7.36 9.13 -18.87
C ASN A 41 8.06 8.36 -17.74
N LEU A 42 7.54 7.19 -17.37
CA LEU A 42 8.11 6.35 -16.29
C LEU A 42 9.61 6.08 -16.45
N GLU A 43 10.10 5.98 -17.68
CA GLU A 43 11.53 5.76 -18.00
C GLU A 43 12.43 6.93 -17.61
N ASN A 44 11.88 8.14 -17.54
CA ASN A 44 12.61 9.39 -17.31
C ASN A 44 12.41 9.93 -15.89
N VAL A 45 11.65 9.22 -15.05
CA VAL A 45 11.37 9.60 -13.68
C VAL A 45 12.39 8.90 -12.78
N GLN A 46 13.35 9.68 -12.27
CA GLN A 46 14.40 9.19 -11.39
C GLN A 46 14.62 10.18 -10.25
N GLY A 47 14.28 9.77 -9.03
CA GLY A 47 14.39 10.64 -7.85
C GLY A 47 13.37 11.78 -7.80
N ASP A 48 12.64 12.04 -8.88
CA ASP A 48 11.55 13.03 -8.88
C ASP A 48 10.39 12.53 -8.02
N GLU A 49 9.98 13.32 -7.02
CA GLU A 49 8.83 13.01 -6.17
C GLU A 49 8.01 14.28 -5.93
N ARG A 50 6.70 14.14 -5.79
CA ARG A 50 5.80 15.24 -5.43
C ARG A 50 4.79 14.79 -4.40
N ASP A 51 4.22 15.76 -3.68
CA ASP A 51 3.12 15.50 -2.77
C ASP A 51 1.92 14.88 -3.49
N VAL A 52 1.64 15.37 -4.70
CA VAL A 52 0.58 14.85 -5.56
C VAL A 52 1.15 14.41 -6.90
N ILE A 53 0.84 13.19 -7.34
CA ILE A 53 1.19 12.67 -8.67
C ILE A 53 -0.07 12.20 -9.39
N PHE A 54 -0.19 12.61 -10.66
CA PHE A 54 -1.20 12.10 -11.59
C PHE A 54 -0.54 11.06 -12.50
N ILE A 55 -1.09 9.86 -12.55
CA ILE A 55 -0.60 8.77 -13.40
C ILE A 55 -1.66 8.50 -14.46
N LEU A 56 -1.26 8.69 -15.72
CA LEU A 56 -2.10 8.39 -16.87
C LEU A 56 -1.60 7.09 -17.50
N MET A 57 -2.44 6.06 -17.45
CA MET A 57 -2.16 4.78 -18.08
C MET A 57 -2.43 4.88 -19.58
N THR A 58 -1.47 4.46 -20.40
CA THR A 58 -1.60 4.43 -21.87
C THR A 58 -2.00 3.05 -22.39
N TYR A 59 -2.58 2.22 -21.52
CA TYR A 59 -3.11 0.90 -21.86
C TYR A 59 -4.63 0.96 -21.83
N GLY A 60 -5.25 0.25 -22.75
CA GLY A 60 -6.69 0.23 -22.91
C GLY A 60 -7.08 -0.44 -24.22
N PRO A 61 -8.38 -0.54 -24.49
CA PRO A 61 -8.86 -1.00 -25.78
C PRO A 61 -8.57 0.04 -26.87
N SER A 62 -8.45 -0.40 -28.13
CA SER A 62 -8.30 0.53 -29.26
C SER A 62 -9.58 1.31 -29.56
N GLU A 63 -10.73 0.81 -29.10
CA GLU A 63 -12.04 1.38 -29.34
C GLU A 63 -12.90 1.29 -28.08
N PRO A 64 -13.87 2.19 -27.86
CA PRO A 64 -14.80 2.11 -26.74
C PRO A 64 -15.52 0.75 -26.69
N GLY A 65 -15.46 0.07 -25.54
CA GLY A 65 -16.05 -1.26 -25.36
C GLY A 65 -15.25 -2.43 -25.97
N GLY A 66 -14.10 -2.15 -26.58
CA GLY A 66 -13.19 -3.17 -27.10
C GLY A 66 -12.47 -3.95 -25.99
N LYS A 67 -11.75 -5.01 -26.37
CA LYS A 67 -10.91 -5.77 -25.44
C LYS A 67 -9.56 -5.08 -25.21
N VAL A 68 -9.11 -5.09 -23.96
CA VAL A 68 -7.79 -4.59 -23.59
C VAL A 68 -6.70 -5.57 -24.05
N PHE A 69 -5.70 -5.05 -24.74
CA PHE A 69 -4.56 -5.86 -25.14
C PHE A 69 -3.66 -6.18 -23.94
N GLN A 70 -3.29 -7.45 -23.79
CA GLN A 70 -2.46 -7.95 -22.67
C GLN A 70 -0.95 -7.68 -22.85
N ARG A 71 -0.60 -6.60 -23.58
CA ARG A 71 0.77 -6.17 -23.87
C ARG A 71 1.10 -4.89 -23.11
N PHE A 72 1.36 -5.02 -21.82
CA PHE A 72 1.76 -3.93 -20.92
C PHE A 72 3.26 -3.56 -21.03
N GLY A 73 3.92 -3.90 -22.13
CA GLY A 73 5.30 -3.50 -22.41
C GLY A 73 6.29 -3.91 -21.31
N PRO A 74 7.09 -2.98 -20.75
CA PRO A 74 8.04 -3.29 -19.68
C PRO A 74 7.43 -3.94 -18.44
N ILE A 75 6.13 -3.78 -18.19
CA ILE A 75 5.43 -4.38 -17.05
C ILE A 75 5.33 -5.91 -17.20
N ASN A 76 5.28 -6.44 -18.43
CA ASN A 76 5.28 -7.88 -18.70
C ASN A 76 6.65 -8.55 -18.44
N SER A 77 7.73 -7.77 -18.30
CA SER A 77 9.08 -8.29 -18.07
C SER A 77 9.36 -8.54 -16.58
N ASP A 78 10.45 -9.26 -16.27
CA ASP A 78 10.86 -9.50 -14.88
C ASP A 78 11.19 -8.21 -14.10
N VAL A 79 11.50 -7.09 -14.79
CA VAL A 79 11.72 -5.78 -14.15
C VAL A 79 10.43 -4.96 -13.97
N GLY A 80 9.29 -5.47 -14.43
CA GLY A 80 8.00 -4.77 -14.38
C GLY A 80 7.60 -4.33 -12.98
N ARG A 81 7.76 -5.22 -11.99
CA ARG A 81 7.49 -4.92 -10.58
C ARG A 81 8.34 -3.77 -10.04
N ARG A 82 9.64 -3.76 -10.37
CA ARG A 82 10.53 -2.66 -9.97
C ARG A 82 10.07 -1.33 -10.57
N ARG A 83 9.64 -1.34 -11.83
CA ARG A 83 9.12 -0.14 -12.51
C ARG A 83 7.81 0.37 -11.88
N LEU A 84 6.90 -0.54 -11.51
CA LEU A 84 5.68 -0.18 -10.79
C LEU A 84 5.96 0.39 -9.41
N ASN A 85 6.88 -0.22 -8.65
CA ASN A 85 7.29 0.32 -7.35
C ASN A 85 7.88 1.74 -7.49
N VAL A 86 8.73 1.96 -8.50
CA VAL A 86 9.23 3.32 -8.78
C VAL A 86 8.05 4.25 -9.03
N LEU A 87 7.14 3.90 -9.93
CA LEU A 87 5.97 4.71 -10.28
C LEU A 87 5.11 5.06 -9.05
N PHE A 88 4.71 4.07 -8.27
CA PHE A 88 3.79 4.25 -7.14
C PHE A 88 4.43 5.02 -5.98
N THR A 89 5.75 4.90 -5.80
CA THR A 89 6.48 5.61 -4.72
C THR A 89 6.81 7.06 -5.06
N ARG A 90 6.50 7.55 -6.26
CA ARG A 90 6.74 8.97 -6.61
C ARG A 90 5.80 9.94 -5.90
N SER A 91 4.64 9.46 -5.46
CA SER A 91 3.65 10.24 -4.72
C SER A 91 3.93 10.17 -3.23
N LYS A 92 4.11 11.32 -2.57
CA LYS A 92 4.32 11.38 -1.11
C LYS A 92 3.02 11.42 -0.31
N LYS A 93 1.96 12.04 -0.84
CA LYS A 93 0.69 12.24 -0.11
C LYS A 93 -0.53 11.73 -0.87
N ARG A 94 -0.66 11.99 -2.17
CA ARG A 94 -1.86 11.65 -2.95
C ARG A 94 -1.55 11.26 -4.38
N MET A 95 -2.18 10.20 -4.84
CA MET A 95 -2.04 9.71 -6.21
C MET A 95 -3.40 9.68 -6.89
N HIS A 96 -3.44 10.14 -8.14
CA HIS A 96 -4.61 10.03 -9.00
C HIS A 96 -4.29 9.15 -10.20
N ILE A 97 -5.11 8.13 -10.43
CA ILE A 97 -4.95 7.20 -11.55
C ILE A 97 -6.02 7.50 -12.59
N PHE A 98 -5.59 7.69 -13.84
CA PHE A 98 -6.47 7.74 -15.00
C PHE A 98 -6.18 6.53 -15.87
N SER A 99 -7.21 5.73 -16.14
CA SER A 99 -7.10 4.50 -16.91
C SER A 99 -8.31 4.34 -17.82
N SER A 100 -8.11 3.78 -19.01
CA SER A 100 -9.18 3.37 -19.93
C SER A 100 -9.49 1.87 -19.82
N MET A 101 -9.00 1.23 -18.77
CA MET A 101 -9.19 -0.19 -18.45
C MET A 101 -9.33 -0.36 -16.93
N GLY A 102 -10.08 -1.37 -16.51
CA GLY A 102 -10.21 -1.78 -15.11
C GLY A 102 -9.32 -2.97 -14.75
N SER A 103 -9.37 -3.37 -13.49
CA SER A 103 -8.63 -4.53 -12.98
C SER A 103 -9.05 -5.85 -13.62
N GLU A 104 -10.35 -6.01 -13.91
CA GLU A 104 -10.91 -7.22 -14.55
C GLU A 104 -10.51 -7.37 -16.02
N ASP A 105 -10.04 -6.30 -16.66
CA ASP A 105 -9.52 -6.37 -18.03
C ASP A 105 -8.12 -7.02 -18.10
N ILE A 106 -7.44 -7.17 -16.95
CA ILE A 106 -6.07 -7.71 -16.89
C ILE A 106 -6.10 -9.21 -16.63
N VAL A 107 -5.66 -9.97 -17.63
CA VAL A 107 -5.53 -11.42 -17.55
C VAL A 107 -4.14 -11.78 -17.02
N ALA A 108 -4.00 -11.80 -15.69
CA ALA A 108 -2.84 -12.38 -15.05
C ALA A 108 -2.94 -13.92 -15.14
N GLY A 109 -2.27 -14.53 -16.12
CA GLY A 109 -2.35 -15.97 -16.37
C GLY A 109 -1.88 -16.83 -15.18
N ALA A 110 -2.39 -18.07 -15.08
CA ALA A 110 -2.02 -19.02 -14.01
C ALA A 110 -0.51 -19.37 -13.97
N SER A 111 0.19 -19.19 -15.10
CA SER A 111 1.64 -19.39 -15.24
C SER A 111 2.47 -18.12 -15.01
N ALA A 112 1.84 -16.96 -14.75
CA ALA A 112 2.57 -15.79 -14.30
C ALA A 112 3.21 -16.14 -12.95
N LYS A 113 4.53 -15.97 -12.82
CA LYS A 113 5.20 -16.09 -11.52
C LYS A 113 4.38 -15.28 -10.51
N ARG A 114 3.97 -15.91 -9.40
CA ARG A 114 3.32 -15.20 -8.29
C ARG A 114 4.17 -13.97 -7.95
N GLY A 115 3.59 -12.77 -8.03
CA GLY A 115 4.29 -11.50 -7.78
C GLY A 115 5.06 -10.90 -8.98
N GLY A 116 4.62 -11.18 -10.22
CA GLY A 116 5.08 -10.48 -11.42
C GLY A 116 4.37 -9.13 -11.65
N GLY A 117 4.98 -8.24 -12.44
CA GLY A 117 4.48 -6.86 -12.63
C GLY A 117 3.04 -6.76 -13.14
N VAL A 118 2.58 -7.71 -13.97
CA VAL A 118 1.18 -7.72 -14.45
C VAL A 118 0.18 -8.00 -13.32
N GLN A 119 0.53 -8.90 -12.40
CA GLN A 119 -0.30 -9.17 -11.21
C GLN A 119 -0.33 -7.94 -10.30
N ASP A 120 0.83 -7.32 -10.05
CA ASP A 120 0.91 -6.12 -9.22
C ASP A 120 0.09 -4.96 -9.80
N LEU A 121 0.07 -4.79 -11.13
CA LEU A 121 -0.77 -3.79 -11.79
C LEU A 121 -2.26 -4.10 -11.61
N ARG A 122 -2.67 -5.37 -11.78
CA ARG A 122 -4.06 -5.81 -11.56
C ARG A 122 -4.51 -5.53 -10.13
N ASP A 123 -3.74 -5.98 -9.15
CA ASP A 123 -4.06 -5.82 -7.73
C ASP A 123 -4.11 -4.34 -7.34
N PHE A 124 -3.22 -3.52 -7.92
CA PHE A 124 -3.21 -2.08 -7.71
C PHE A 124 -4.47 -1.41 -8.28
N LEU A 125 -4.89 -1.74 -9.50
CA LEU A 125 -6.13 -1.19 -10.07
C LEU A 125 -7.37 -1.63 -9.28
N ALA A 126 -7.43 -2.89 -8.85
CA ALA A 126 -8.52 -3.39 -8.02
C ALA A 126 -8.61 -2.62 -6.70
N PHE A 127 -7.45 -2.29 -6.11
CA PHE A 127 -7.39 -1.43 -4.93
C PHE A 127 -7.87 0.00 -5.23
N CYS A 128 -7.49 0.59 -6.36
CA CYS A 128 -7.99 1.92 -6.75
C CYS A 128 -9.51 1.95 -6.96
N GLU A 129 -10.09 0.88 -7.50
CA GLU A 129 -11.53 0.77 -7.77
C GLU A 129 -12.36 0.57 -6.50
N THR A 130 -11.86 -0.23 -5.57
CA THR A 130 -12.65 -0.73 -4.43
C THR A 130 -12.25 -0.13 -3.08
N GLY A 131 -11.09 0.54 -3.03
CA GLY A 131 -10.44 0.96 -1.78
C GLY A 131 -10.00 -0.21 -0.89
N SER A 132 -10.18 -1.46 -1.37
CA SER A 132 -9.89 -2.67 -0.63
C SER A 132 -8.75 -3.42 -1.32
N LEU A 133 -7.77 -3.85 -0.54
CA LEU A 133 -6.71 -4.70 -1.06
C LEU A 133 -7.27 -6.12 -1.21
N HIS A 134 -8.09 -6.34 -2.24
CA HIS A 134 -8.76 -7.63 -2.44
C HIS A 134 -7.74 -8.77 -2.57
N LYS A 135 -7.95 -9.83 -1.79
CA LYS A 135 -7.35 -11.17 -2.00
C LYS A 135 -5.83 -11.21 -2.12
N THR A 136 -5.09 -10.39 -1.38
CA THR A 136 -3.84 -10.96 -0.88
C THR A 136 -4.22 -11.96 0.20
N LYS A 137 -4.30 -13.25 -0.15
CA LYS A 137 -3.97 -14.32 0.80
C LYS A 137 -2.53 -14.02 1.26
N ARG A 138 -2.40 -13.10 2.20
CA ARG A 138 -1.17 -12.75 2.91
C ARG A 138 -1.14 -13.61 4.17
N ASP A 139 -1.35 -14.92 3.99
CA ASP A 139 -0.45 -15.82 4.65
C ASP A 139 0.92 -15.45 4.10
N THR A 140 1.74 -14.78 4.89
CA THR A 140 3.18 -14.81 4.64
C THR A 140 3.68 -16.27 4.65
N GLY A 141 2.84 -17.21 5.12
CA GLY A 141 3.14 -18.61 5.35
C GLY A 141 4.16 -18.77 6.47
N ARG A 142 4.52 -17.68 7.14
CA ARG A 142 5.48 -17.66 8.21
C ARG A 142 4.73 -17.99 9.50
N PRO A 143 5.18 -18.99 10.26
CA PRO A 143 4.65 -19.20 11.59
C PRO A 143 5.00 -17.99 12.47
N PRO A 144 4.29 -17.82 13.60
CA PRO A 144 4.75 -16.92 14.67
C PRO A 144 6.19 -17.24 15.08
N ASP A 145 6.96 -16.23 15.47
CA ASP A 145 8.37 -16.37 15.83
C ASP A 145 8.56 -16.85 17.28
N SER A 146 7.50 -16.81 18.10
CA SER A 146 7.55 -17.19 19.52
C SER A 146 6.25 -17.79 20.06
N ASP A 147 6.36 -18.61 21.11
CA ASP A 147 5.20 -19.16 21.84
C ASP A 147 4.34 -18.05 22.47
N PHE A 148 4.96 -16.90 22.77
CA PHE A 148 4.26 -15.71 23.27
C PHE A 148 3.30 -15.16 22.20
N GLU A 149 3.75 -15.00 20.95
CA GLU A 149 2.87 -14.60 19.84
C GLU A 149 1.72 -15.61 19.64
N ILE A 150 2.02 -16.91 19.72
CA ILE A 150 1.00 -17.97 19.62
C ILE A 150 -0.08 -17.78 20.71
N ALA A 151 0.33 -17.53 21.96
CA ALA A 151 -0.60 -17.31 23.07
C ALA A 151 -1.45 -16.04 22.91
N VAL A 152 -0.85 -14.95 22.42
CA VAL A 152 -1.56 -13.70 22.11
C VAL A 152 -2.60 -13.94 21.02
N MET A 153 -2.21 -14.61 19.92
CA MET A 153 -3.11 -14.95 18.82
C MET A 153 -4.26 -15.87 19.26
N ALA A 154 -3.97 -16.86 20.11
CA ALA A 154 -5.00 -17.75 20.65
C ALA A 154 -6.03 -16.98 21.47
N THR A 155 -5.59 -16.06 22.33
CA THR A 155 -6.49 -15.28 23.18
C THR A 155 -7.33 -14.28 22.35
N LEU A 156 -6.76 -13.70 21.30
CA LEU A 156 -7.51 -12.86 20.35
C LEU A 156 -8.54 -13.67 19.55
N ARG A 157 -8.20 -14.91 19.19
CA ARG A 157 -9.12 -15.84 18.54
C ARG A 157 -10.29 -16.21 19.45
N ASP A 158 -10.02 -16.48 20.72
CA ASP A 158 -11.07 -16.73 21.72
C ASP A 158 -11.99 -15.51 21.90
N ALA A 159 -11.47 -14.29 21.69
CA ALA A 159 -12.25 -13.05 21.66
C ALA A 159 -12.99 -12.80 20.32
N GLY A 160 -12.91 -13.73 19.35
CA GLY A 160 -13.62 -13.67 18.08
C GLY A 160 -12.87 -12.94 16.95
N PHE A 161 -11.56 -12.70 17.08
CA PHE A 161 -10.75 -12.05 16.06
C PHE A 161 -9.80 -13.03 15.37
N GLU A 162 -9.80 -13.02 14.04
CA GLU A 162 -8.82 -13.76 13.26
C GLU A 162 -7.53 -12.95 13.12
N CYS A 163 -6.38 -13.63 13.17
CA CYS A 163 -5.07 -13.00 13.18
C CYS A 163 -4.14 -13.64 12.15
N ALA A 164 -3.34 -12.82 11.48
CA ALA A 164 -2.28 -13.25 10.58
C ALA A 164 -0.90 -12.94 11.19
N PRO A 165 -0.01 -13.91 11.34
CA PRO A 165 1.33 -13.67 11.86
C PRO A 165 2.25 -13.06 10.80
N GLN A 166 3.26 -12.32 11.26
CA GLN A 166 4.40 -11.89 10.46
C GLN A 166 4.01 -11.16 9.18
N VAL A 167 3.02 -10.25 9.24
CA VAL A 167 2.51 -9.52 8.06
C VAL A 167 3.45 -8.39 7.69
N GLY A 168 3.98 -8.42 6.46
CA GLY A 168 4.83 -7.34 5.95
C GLY A 168 5.78 -7.77 4.84
N VAL A 169 6.73 -6.91 4.49
CA VAL A 169 7.72 -7.14 3.42
C VAL A 169 9.07 -6.48 3.75
N ALA A 170 10.14 -6.98 3.15
CA ALA A 170 11.48 -6.35 3.18
C ALA A 170 12.03 -6.03 4.59
N GLY A 171 11.78 -6.88 5.58
CA GLY A 171 12.31 -6.72 6.95
C GLY A 171 11.43 -5.91 7.90
N PHE A 172 10.31 -5.37 7.41
CA PHE A 172 9.26 -4.77 8.22
C PHE A 172 8.11 -5.76 8.29
N PHE A 173 8.05 -6.52 9.38
CA PHE A 173 7.01 -7.51 9.66
C PHE A 173 6.29 -7.14 10.95
N ILE A 174 4.98 -7.26 10.96
CA ILE A 174 4.18 -7.10 12.17
C ILE A 174 3.96 -8.48 12.73
N ASP A 175 4.31 -8.67 14.00
CA ASP A 175 4.31 -9.99 14.64
C ASP A 175 2.92 -10.62 14.56
N VAL A 176 1.87 -9.86 14.89
CA VAL A 176 0.47 -10.28 14.78
C VAL A 176 -0.39 -9.18 14.17
N ALA A 177 -1.03 -9.41 13.03
CA ALA A 177 -1.99 -8.49 12.42
C ALA A 177 -3.42 -8.99 12.62
N VAL A 178 -4.28 -8.17 13.22
CA VAL A 178 -5.68 -8.51 13.49
C VAL A 178 -6.54 -8.15 12.28
N ILE A 179 -7.26 -9.12 11.75
CA ILE A 179 -8.09 -8.99 10.54
C ILE A 179 -9.44 -8.38 10.90
N ASP A 180 -9.97 -7.50 10.04
CA ASP A 180 -11.31 -6.94 10.17
C ASP A 180 -12.37 -8.00 9.78
N PRO A 181 -13.23 -8.46 10.70
CA PRO A 181 -14.23 -9.49 10.41
C PRO A 181 -15.21 -9.11 9.29
N GLY A 182 -15.56 -7.81 9.18
CA GLY A 182 -16.46 -7.31 8.14
C GLY A 182 -15.78 -7.04 6.79
N ASN A 183 -14.45 -6.99 6.78
CA ASN A 183 -13.67 -6.81 5.55
C ASN A 183 -12.32 -7.57 5.66
N PRO A 184 -12.28 -8.87 5.32
CA PRO A 184 -11.07 -9.69 5.45
C PRO A 184 -9.84 -9.21 4.66
N GLY A 185 -9.97 -8.20 3.78
CA GLY A 185 -8.85 -7.55 3.10
C GLY A 185 -8.20 -6.40 3.89
N ARG A 186 -8.77 -6.04 5.04
CA ARG A 186 -8.33 -4.94 5.91
C ARG A 186 -7.84 -5.49 7.25
N TYR A 187 -6.78 -4.90 7.77
CA TYR A 187 -6.32 -5.14 9.13
C TYR A 187 -6.79 -4.00 10.05
N LEU A 188 -7.29 -4.35 11.22
CA LEU A 188 -7.71 -3.38 12.24
C LEU A 188 -6.51 -2.79 12.98
N MET A 189 -5.52 -3.63 13.26
CA MET A 189 -4.41 -3.32 14.15
C MET A 189 -3.25 -4.29 13.92
N GLY A 190 -2.02 -3.79 14.07
CA GLY A 190 -0.84 -4.61 14.25
C GLY A 190 -0.45 -4.68 15.73
N ILE A 191 -0.06 -5.85 16.20
CA ILE A 191 0.40 -6.11 17.55
C ILE A 191 1.87 -6.51 17.45
N GLU A 192 2.72 -5.76 18.14
CA GLU A 192 4.12 -6.10 18.36
C GLU A 192 4.26 -6.81 19.72
N CYS A 193 4.89 -7.99 19.69
CA CYS A 193 5.21 -8.80 20.85
C CYS A 193 6.71 -8.66 21.11
N ASP A 194 7.10 -8.17 22.28
CA ASP A 194 8.51 -8.19 22.67
C ASP A 194 8.99 -9.65 22.90
N GLY A 195 10.04 -10.03 22.19
CA GLY A 195 10.78 -11.25 22.54
C GLY A 195 11.57 -11.02 23.84
N ALA A 196 11.49 -11.97 24.78
CA ALA A 196 12.17 -11.93 26.08
C ALA A 196 13.70 -11.71 26.02
N THR A 197 14.32 -11.80 24.84
CA THR A 197 15.77 -11.65 24.61
C THR A 197 16.20 -10.25 24.17
N TYR A 198 15.31 -9.27 23.98
CA TYR A 198 15.64 -8.00 23.32
C TYR A 198 15.96 -6.81 24.24
N HIS A 199 16.14 -7.04 25.53
CA HIS A 199 16.43 -5.97 26.48
C HIS A 199 17.93 -5.86 26.77
N CYS A 200 18.64 -5.02 25.99
CA CYS A 200 19.59 -4.00 26.49
C CYS A 200 20.51 -3.46 25.37
N ALA A 201 20.13 -2.36 24.73
CA ALA A 201 21.07 -1.38 24.16
C ALA A 201 20.33 -0.05 23.85
N LYS A 202 21.02 1.09 24.01
CA LYS A 202 20.50 2.42 23.62
C LYS A 202 20.04 2.46 22.15
N SER A 203 20.71 1.72 21.25
CA SER A 203 20.38 1.68 19.82
C SER A 203 19.08 0.94 19.49
N VAL A 204 18.61 0.03 20.36
CA VAL A 204 17.38 -0.74 20.13
C VAL A 204 16.14 0.12 20.33
N ARG A 205 16.15 1.02 21.34
CA ARG A 205 15.01 1.91 21.61
C ARG A 205 14.76 2.91 20.49
N ASP A 206 15.82 3.48 19.92
CA ASP A 206 15.70 4.43 18.81
C ASP A 206 15.23 3.72 17.54
N ARG A 207 15.70 2.47 17.33
CA ARG A 207 15.25 1.63 16.22
C ARG A 207 13.78 1.24 16.36
N ASP A 208 13.33 0.89 17.55
CA ASP A 208 11.92 0.52 17.81
C ASP A 208 10.98 1.71 17.63
N ARG A 209 11.37 2.89 18.15
CA ARG A 209 10.60 4.14 17.95
C ARG A 209 10.52 4.50 16.47
N LEU A 210 11.64 4.38 15.75
CA LEU A 210 11.67 4.63 14.31
C LEU A 210 10.81 3.61 13.55
N ARG A 211 10.87 2.33 13.92
CA ARG A 211 10.06 1.26 13.32
C ARG A 211 8.57 1.53 13.51
N GLN A 212 8.15 1.83 14.74
CA GLN A 212 6.76 2.14 15.03
C GLN A 212 6.30 3.38 14.22
N ALA A 213 7.09 4.45 14.20
CA ALA A 213 6.77 5.65 13.43
C ALA A 213 6.66 5.36 11.91
N ILE A 214 7.49 4.47 11.37
CA ILE A 214 7.40 4.03 9.97
C ILE A 214 6.09 3.26 9.74
N LEU A 215 5.76 2.28 10.59
CA LEU A 215 4.54 1.48 10.45
C LEU A 215 3.28 2.35 10.57
N GLU A 216 3.25 3.27 11.53
CA GLU A 216 2.15 4.23 11.72
C GLU A 216 2.02 5.18 10.52
N ARG A 217 3.13 5.65 9.95
CA ARG A 217 3.13 6.44 8.71
C ARG A 217 2.61 5.64 7.50
N LEU A 218 2.80 4.32 7.50
CA LEU A 218 2.21 3.41 6.51
C LEU A 218 0.72 3.10 6.79
N GLY A 219 0.12 3.75 7.78
CA GLY A 219 -1.30 3.64 8.11
C GLY A 219 -1.65 2.54 9.10
N TRP A 220 -0.65 1.85 9.69
CA TRP A 220 -0.91 0.85 10.71
C TRP A 220 -1.25 1.49 12.05
N ARG A 221 -2.18 0.86 12.76
CA ARG A 221 -2.40 1.13 14.19
C ARG A 221 -1.62 0.07 14.96
N ILE A 222 -0.59 0.47 15.68
CA ILE A 222 0.29 -0.47 16.38
C ILE A 222 0.00 -0.46 17.88
N ARG A 223 -0.19 -1.65 18.46
CA ARG A 223 -0.19 -1.88 19.91
C ARG A 223 0.98 -2.78 20.26
N ARG A 224 1.56 -2.54 21.43
CA ARG A 224 2.63 -3.38 21.95
C ARG A 224 2.14 -4.12 23.19
N ILE A 225 2.42 -5.42 23.26
CA ILE A 225 2.19 -6.23 24.45
C ILE A 225 3.58 -6.63 24.96
N TRP A 226 3.83 -6.33 26.24
CA TRP A 226 5.07 -6.72 26.89
C TRP A 226 4.92 -8.12 27.52
N SER A 227 5.84 -9.02 27.22
CA SER A 227 5.88 -10.41 27.65
C SER A 227 5.88 -10.48 29.17
N THR A 228 6.60 -9.57 29.84
CA THR A 228 6.64 -9.46 31.30
C THR A 228 5.28 -9.14 31.93
N ASP A 229 4.48 -8.32 31.27
CA ASP A 229 3.16 -7.91 31.78
C ASP A 229 2.09 -8.92 31.37
N TRP A 230 2.24 -9.51 30.18
CA TRP A 230 1.48 -10.66 29.73
C TRP A 230 1.56 -11.82 30.71
N PHE A 231 2.77 -12.24 31.11
CA PHE A 231 2.91 -13.36 32.05
C PHE A 231 2.30 -13.10 33.42
N LYS A 232 2.17 -11.83 33.85
CA LYS A 232 1.51 -11.47 35.10
C LYS A 232 -0.01 -11.53 34.98
N ASN A 233 -0.57 -10.92 33.94
CA ASN A 233 -2.01 -10.87 33.74
C ASN A 233 -2.40 -10.66 32.26
N PRO A 234 -2.52 -11.77 31.48
CA PRO A 234 -2.85 -11.69 30.05
C PRO A 234 -4.18 -10.97 29.78
N ARG A 235 -5.17 -11.18 30.66
CA ARG A 235 -6.51 -10.60 30.50
C ARG A 235 -6.49 -9.08 30.66
N ALA A 236 -5.71 -8.57 31.62
CA ALA A 236 -5.61 -7.13 31.83
C ALA A 236 -4.95 -6.42 30.65
N GLU A 237 -3.92 -7.01 30.05
CA GLU A 237 -3.22 -6.46 28.90
C GLU A 237 -4.09 -6.48 27.62
N LEU A 238 -4.84 -7.56 27.39
CA LEU A 238 -5.65 -7.68 26.18
C LEU A 238 -6.99 -6.96 26.23
N GLN A 239 -7.59 -6.75 27.42
CA GLN A 239 -8.91 -6.12 27.49
C GLN A 239 -8.97 -4.75 26.80
N PRO A 240 -8.03 -3.82 27.03
CA PRO A 240 -7.99 -2.55 26.32
C PRO A 240 -7.92 -2.72 24.79
N ILE A 241 -7.09 -3.65 24.33
CA ILE A 241 -6.90 -3.95 22.90
C ILE A 241 -8.20 -4.50 22.30
N ILE A 242 -8.85 -5.45 22.98
CA ILE A 242 -10.12 -6.04 22.53
C ILE A 242 -11.24 -4.98 22.47
N ARG A 243 -11.31 -4.06 23.45
CA ARG A 243 -12.28 -2.96 23.43
C ARG A 243 -12.06 -2.05 22.24
N GLU A 244 -10.81 -1.72 21.94
CA GLU A 244 -10.46 -0.94 20.76
C GLU A 244 -10.78 -1.70 19.47
N LEU A 245 -10.39 -2.96 19.33
CA LEU A 245 -10.74 -3.78 18.16
C LEU A 245 -12.25 -3.82 17.90
N ASN A 246 -13.05 -3.92 18.97
CA ASN A 246 -14.51 -3.89 18.87
C ASN A 246 -15.08 -2.53 18.40
N SER A 247 -14.40 -1.41 18.65
CA SER A 247 -14.82 -0.11 18.12
C SER A 247 -14.37 0.10 16.67
N LEU A 248 -13.37 -0.65 16.21
CA LEU A 248 -12.81 -0.53 14.85
C LEU A 248 -13.38 -1.51 13.84
N LYS A 249 -13.88 -2.66 14.31
CA LYS A 249 -14.42 -3.72 13.44
C LYS A 249 -15.59 -3.21 12.63
N THR A 250 -15.64 -3.62 11.37
CA THR A 250 -16.83 -3.45 10.53
C THR A 250 -17.69 -4.69 10.67
N PHE A 251 -19.01 -4.51 10.52
CA PHE A 251 -19.93 -5.64 10.41
C PHE A 251 -20.08 -5.97 8.93
N SER A 252 -20.04 -7.25 8.57
CA SER A 252 -20.40 -7.66 7.22
C SER A 252 -21.83 -7.19 6.93
N ASN A 253 -22.01 -6.34 5.92
CA ASN A 253 -23.32 -6.15 5.34
C ASN A 253 -23.74 -7.51 4.78
N GLN A 254 -24.80 -8.09 5.36
CA GLN A 254 -25.53 -9.19 4.72
C GLN A 254 -26.20 -8.69 3.45
#